data_AF-A0A7C1BN17-F1
#
_entry.id   AF-A0A7C1BN17-F1
#
_cell.length_a   1.000
_cell.length_b   1.000
_cell.length_c   1.000
_cell.angle_alpha   90.00
_cell.angle_beta   90.00
_cell.angle_gamma   90.00
#
_symmetry.space_group_name_H-M   'P 1'
#
loop_
_entity.id
_entity.type
_entity.pdbx_description
1 polymer ?
#
loop_
_entity_poly.entity_id
_entity_poly.type
_entity_poly.pdbx_seq_one_letter_code
_entity_poly.pdbx_strand_id
1 'polypeptide(L)' 'MLKISPEAPNIFRLPKLRRYRIVRIEGFQPIPCGGTHLKNIKEIGRFKVIKATQIDDSFKVYYDVF' A
#
# COMPACT_ATOMS: atom_id res chain seq x y z
N MET A 1 -15.81 11.91 -3.29
CA MET A 1 -14.41 12.23 -2.94
C MET A 1 -13.82 11.05 -2.18
N LEU A 2 -12.74 10.45 -2.67
CA LEU A 2 -12.07 9.33 -1.98
C LEU A 2 -11.49 9.86 -0.66
N LYS A 3 -11.96 9.34 0.48
CA LYS A 3 -11.39 9.66 1.79
C LYS A 3 -10.08 8.88 1.95
N ILE A 4 -8.99 9.58 2.26
CA ILE A 4 -7.71 8.96 2.62
C ILE A 4 -7.84 8.45 4.06
N SER A 5 -7.43 7.21 4.31
CA SER A 5 -7.41 6.68 5.68
C SER A 5 -6.41 7.49 6.51
N PRO A 6 -6.80 8.05 7.67
CA PRO A 6 -5.90 8.83 8.52
C PRO A 6 -4.69 8.00 9.00
N GLU A 7 -4.88 6.68 9.11
CA GLU A 7 -3.85 5.73 9.53
C GLU A 7 -3.00 5.17 8.38
N ALA A 8 -3.09 5.73 7.18
CA ALA A 8 -2.24 5.30 6.06
C ALA A 8 -0.74 5.48 6.40
N PRO A 9 0.13 4.54 5.96
CA PRO A 9 1.57 4.71 6.08
C PRO A 9 2.04 6.01 5.41
N ASN A 10 2.72 6.87 6.17
CA ASN A 10 3.23 8.14 5.67
C ASN A 10 4.57 8.50 6.32
N ILE A 11 5.35 9.34 5.64
CA ILE A 11 6.71 9.67 6.06
C ILE A 11 6.76 10.45 7.39
N PHE A 12 5.70 11.19 7.72
CA PHE A 12 5.63 12.01 8.95
C PHE A 12 5.53 11.15 10.21
N ARG A 13 5.12 9.89 10.09
CA ARG A 13 5.07 8.93 11.20
C ARG A 13 6.43 8.29 11.52
N LEU A 14 7.45 8.54 10.73
CA LEU A 14 8.78 7.96 10.93
C LEU A 14 9.67 8.85 11.80
N PRO A 15 10.57 8.26 12.61
CA PRO A 15 11.60 9.02 13.29
C PRO A 15 12.51 9.74 12.28
N LYS A 16 13.27 10.73 12.75
CA LYS A 16 14.30 11.37 11.92
C LYS A 16 15.40 10.36 11.59
N LEU A 17 15.55 10.02 10.32
CA LEU A 17 16.55 9.09 9.82
C LEU A 17 17.44 9.79 8.80
N ARG A 18 18.69 9.32 8.68
CA ARG A 18 19.62 9.80 7.65
C ARG A 18 19.14 9.51 6.23
N ARG A 19 18.43 8.39 6.05
CA ARG A 19 17.88 7.94 4.76
C ARG A 19 16.55 7.24 4.98
N TYR A 20 15.61 7.48 4.08
CA TYR A 20 14.33 6.78 4.02
C TYR A 20 14.29 5.89 2.78
N ARG A 21 13.71 4.69 2.92
CA ARG A 21 13.36 3.86 1.77
C ARG A 21 11.90 4.10 1.42
N ILE A 22 11.69 4.68 0.25
CA ILE A 22 10.38 5.05 -0.26
C ILE A 22 10.06 4.19 -1.47
N VAL A 23 8.85 3.65 -1.53
CA VAL A 23 8.32 2.91 -2.68
C VAL A 23 7.21 3.76 -3.30
N ARG A 24 7.25 3.88 -4.62
CA ARG A 24 6.30 4.68 -5.39
C ARG A 24 5.81 3.88 -6.58
N ILE A 25 4.49 3.83 -6.73
CA ILE A 25 3.83 3.46 -7.98
C ILE A 25 3.43 4.77 -8.67
N GLU A 26 3.69 4.89 -9.97
CA GLU A 26 3.35 6.09 -10.73
C GLU A 26 1.84 6.39 -10.65
N GLY A 27 1.48 7.65 -10.46
CA GLY A 27 0.09 8.08 -10.25
C GLY A 27 -0.42 7.94 -8.80
N PHE A 28 0.35 7.35 -7.88
CA PHE A 28 -0.03 7.18 -6.47
C PHE A 28 0.90 7.92 -5.51
N GLN A 29 0.41 8.16 -4.29
CA GLN A 29 1.22 8.73 -3.22
C GLN A 29 2.31 7.73 -2.79
N PRO A 30 3.57 8.18 -2.64
CA PRO A 30 4.66 7.32 -2.21
C PRO A 30 4.50 6.91 -0.74
N ILE A 31 4.94 5.70 -0.40
CA ILE A 31 4.90 5.19 0.97
C ILE A 31 6.30 4.77 1.46
N PRO A 32 6.62 4.93 2.74
CA PRO A 32 7.80 4.31 3.31
C PRO A 32 7.61 2.79 3.44
N CYS A 33 8.47 2.00 2.80
CA CYS A 33 8.40 0.54 2.87
C CYS A 33 9.78 -0.11 2.81
N GLY A 34 10.00 -1.07 3.72
CA GLY A 34 11.22 -1.88 3.80
C GLY A 34 11.16 -3.22 3.06
N GLY A 35 10.02 -3.58 2.47
CA GLY A 35 9.82 -4.87 1.79
C GLY A 35 10.53 -4.97 0.43
N THR A 36 10.70 -6.19 -0.09
CA THR A 36 11.16 -6.41 -1.46
C THR A 36 9.99 -6.28 -2.42
N HIS A 37 10.10 -5.38 -3.41
CA HIS A 37 9.06 -5.13 -4.41
C HIS A 37 9.56 -5.49 -5.80
N LEU A 38 8.62 -5.81 -6.69
CA LEU A 38 8.86 -5.96 -8.12
C LEU A 38 9.31 -4.64 -8.73
N LYS A 39 9.94 -4.69 -9.90
CA LYS A 39 10.47 -3.50 -10.59
C LYS A 39 9.33 -2.66 -11.18
N ASN A 40 8.25 -3.29 -11.66
CA ASN A 40 7.09 -2.60 -12.22
C ASN A 40 5.79 -3.40 -12.06
N ILE A 41 4.64 -2.72 -12.19
CA ILE A 41 3.31 -3.32 -11.96
C ILE A 41 2.94 -4.44 -12.93
N LYS A 42 3.57 -4.53 -14.12
CA LYS A 42 3.25 -5.60 -15.09
C LYS A 42 3.74 -6.96 -14.62
N GLU A 43 4.76 -7.00 -13.77
CA GLU A 43 5.29 -8.24 -13.19
C GLU A 43 4.33 -8.87 -12.17
N ILE A 44 3.34 -8.12 -11.67
CA ILE A 44 2.28 -8.66 -10.81
C ILE A 44 1.42 -9.66 -11.59
N GLY A 45 1.31 -9.53 -12.91
CA GLY A 45 0.43 -10.36 -13.72
C GLY A 45 -1.04 -10.02 -13.47
N ARG A 46 -1.81 -10.98 -12.96
CA ARG A 46 -3.23 -10.81 -12.65
C ARG A 46 -3.42 -10.78 -11.14
N PHE A 47 -4.44 -10.08 -10.68
CA PHE A 47 -4.87 -10.17 -9.29
C PHE A 47 -6.38 -10.24 -9.21
N LYS A 48 -6.89 -10.84 -8.13
CA LYS A 48 -8.32 -10.94 -7.88
C LYS A 48 -8.63 -10.67 -6.42
N VAL A 49 -9.62 -9.82 -6.19
CA VAL A 49 -10.24 -9.69 -4.85
C VAL A 49 -11.09 -10.94 -4.61
N ILE A 50 -10.79 -11.66 -3.54
CA ILE A 50 -11.48 -12.89 -3.14
C ILE A 50 -12.71 -12.56 -2.28
N LYS A 51 -12.53 -11.68 -1.28
CA LYS A 51 -13.55 -11.35 -0.29
C LYS A 51 -13.27 -9.98 0.30
N ALA A 52 -14.31 -9.22 0.62
CA ALA A 52 -14.22 -8.08 1.52
C ALA A 52 -15.17 -8.30 2.70
N THR A 53 -14.65 -8.17 3.92
CA THR A 53 -15.44 -8.26 5.16
C THR A 53 -15.39 -6.91 5.85
N GLN A 54 -16.54 -6.32 6.16
CA GLN A 54 -16.60 -5.14 7.02
C GLN A 54 -16.24 -5.54 8.45
N ILE A 55 -15.37 -4.76 9.08
CA ILE A 55 -14.95 -4.90 10.48
C ILE A 55 -15.05 -3.50 11.08
N ASP A 56 -16.05 -3.28 11.92
CA ASP A 56 -16.39 -1.96 12.49
C ASP A 56 -16.49 -0.88 11.39
N ASP A 57 -15.70 0.18 11.50
CA ASP A 57 -15.59 1.28 10.53
C ASP A 57 -14.57 1.03 9.40
N SER A 58 -14.11 -0.22 9.25
CA SER A 58 -13.05 -0.62 8.32
C SER A 58 -13.43 -1.84 7.49
N PHE A 59 -12.58 -2.17 6.51
CA PHE A 59 -12.75 -3.36 5.68
C PHE A 59 -11.47 -4.20 5.69
N LYS A 60 -11.64 -5.51 5.85
CA LYS A 60 -10.59 -6.49 5.57
C LYS A 60 -10.81 -7.07 4.17
N VAL A 61 -9.90 -6.76 3.25
CA VAL A 61 -9.94 -7.21 1.86
C VAL A 61 -8.94 -8.33 1.65
N TYR A 62 -9.43 -9.49 1.24
CA TYR A 62 -8.66 -10.65 0.86
C TYR A 62 -8.48 -10.64 -0.66
N TYR A 63 -7.24 -10.80 -1.13
CA TYR A 63 -6.92 -10.84 -2.55
C TYR A 63 -5.80 -11.86 -2.81
N ASP A 64 -5.66 -12.26 -4.06
CA ASP A 64 -4.60 -13.15 -4.52
C ASP A 64 -4.02 -12.65 -5.85
N VAL A 65 -2.82 -13.12 -6.17
CA VAL A 65 -2.02 -12.73 -7.34
C VAL A 65 -1.67 -13.99 -8.14
N PHE A 66 -1.85 -13.94 -9.47
CA PHE A 66 -1.73 -15.06 -10.41
C PHE A 66 -0.86 -14.71 -11.61
#